data_AF-A0A1H3XTR4-F1
#
_entry.id   AF-A0A1H3XTR4-F1
#
_cell.length_a   1.000
_cell.length_b   1.000
_cell.length_c   1.000
_cell.angle_alpha   90.00
_cell.angle_beta   90.00
_cell.angle_gamma   90.00
#
_symmetry.space_group_name_H-M   'P 1'
#
loop_
_entity.id
_entity.type
_entity.pdbx_description
1 polymer ?
#
loop_
_entity_poly.entity_id
_entity_poly.type
_entity_poly.pdbx_seq_one_letter_code
_entity_poly.pdbx_strand_id
1 'polypeptide(L)'
;MNFKSLFFLPLLLASCLSATKEIPSHPIDIKTKTTAVTLLGEHILSTPLYERDIAIAPKGNQIVYTLADYKQTMRCLVTTTLEDGKWSTPQILNISGTFHDIEPFFSDTGNRLYFASNRPIYNDQSRRDYNIWYSDRAHDGWADPIALDSTINTKGDEFFPSLSNKGHLYFTATRDNGVGKEDIYRSEYRNGVYQNPEALPTAINSPAFEFNAYISPNEDLIIFSSYGRQDDLGGGDLYMSLKDKKGEWKAAKNLGIQVNSDRLDYCPFVDWNTNILYFTSDRSLKDHKPLHHIDTLKIYSNSSLNGFGNLYKIGLDEVLKTYNQD
;
A
#
# COMPACT_ATOMS: atom_id res chain seq x y z
N MET A 1 75.21 -27.33 26.07
CA MET A 1 73.83 -27.35 25.53
C MET A 1 72.94 -26.62 26.52
N ASN A 2 72.51 -25.39 26.21
CA ASN A 2 71.58 -24.60 27.02
C ASN A 2 70.18 -24.72 26.41
N PHE A 3 69.23 -25.32 27.12
CA PHE A 3 67.81 -25.28 26.76
C PHE A 3 67.18 -24.01 27.35
N LYS A 4 66.69 -23.12 26.48
CA LYS A 4 65.84 -21.98 26.86
C LYS A 4 64.40 -22.48 27.03
N SER A 5 63.84 -22.28 28.22
CA SER A 5 62.41 -22.52 28.49
C SER A 5 61.60 -21.34 27.94
N LEU A 6 60.65 -21.61 27.05
CA LEU A 6 59.74 -20.63 26.47
C LEU A 6 58.45 -20.62 27.30
N PHE A 7 58.17 -19.52 28.00
CA PHE A 7 56.90 -19.31 28.72
C PHE A 7 55.83 -18.91 27.70
N PHE A 8 54.79 -19.74 27.54
CA PHE A 8 53.58 -19.40 26.80
C PHE A 8 52.60 -18.68 27.73
N LEU A 9 52.36 -17.39 27.47
CA LEU A 9 51.32 -16.60 28.13
C LEU A 9 50.01 -16.77 27.35
N PRO A 10 48.90 -17.24 27.95
CA PRO A 10 47.65 -17.38 27.23
C PRO A 10 47.02 -16.01 27.03
N LEU A 11 46.87 -15.59 25.77
CA LEU A 11 46.12 -14.40 25.39
C LEU A 11 44.62 -14.70 25.58
N LEU A 12 44.02 -14.16 26.65
CA LEU A 12 42.57 -14.14 26.80
C LEU A 12 41.97 -13.17 25.78
N LEU A 13 41.47 -13.71 24.67
CA LEU A 13 40.61 -12.98 23.73
C LEU A 13 39.27 -12.72 24.41
N ALA A 14 39.11 -11.53 24.96
CA ALA A 14 37.79 -11.03 25.37
C ALA A 14 36.96 -10.79 24.10
N SER A 15 36.08 -11.73 23.77
CA SER A 15 35.05 -11.53 22.76
C SER A 15 34.06 -10.49 23.28
N CYS A 16 34.19 -9.25 22.81
CA CYS A 16 33.18 -8.23 23.01
C CYS A 16 31.96 -8.62 22.17
N LEU A 17 31.07 -9.44 22.73
CA LEU A 17 29.74 -9.65 22.20
C LEU A 17 29.00 -8.32 22.38
N SER A 18 28.96 -7.50 21.33
CA SER A 18 28.00 -6.42 21.25
C SER A 18 26.62 -7.08 21.26
N ALA A 19 25.96 -7.07 22.43
CA ALA A 19 24.56 -7.39 22.53
C ALA A 19 23.81 -6.42 21.61
N THR A 20 23.45 -6.89 20.42
CA THR A 20 22.46 -6.22 19.59
C THR A 20 21.19 -6.22 20.41
N LYS A 21 20.88 -5.07 21.00
CA LYS A 21 19.63 -4.85 21.71
C LYS A 21 18.53 -5.12 20.68
N GLU A 22 17.81 -6.23 20.82
CA GLU A 22 16.68 -6.54 19.96
C GLU A 22 15.73 -5.35 20.01
N ILE A 23 15.50 -4.72 18.85
CA ILE A 23 14.55 -3.62 18.73
C ILE A 23 13.17 -4.25 18.96
N PRO A 24 12.37 -3.79 19.93
CA PRO A 24 11.07 -4.38 20.21
C PRO A 24 10.18 -4.31 18.96
N SER A 25 9.94 -5.44 18.30
CA SER A 25 9.02 -5.51 17.16
C SER A 25 7.58 -5.53 17.65
N HIS A 26 6.71 -4.69 17.08
CA HIS A 26 5.28 -4.78 17.34
C HIS A 26 4.67 -5.87 16.46
N PRO A 27 3.85 -6.79 17.01
CA PRO A 27 3.25 -7.85 16.21
C PRO A 27 2.31 -7.26 15.16
N ILE A 28 2.23 -7.93 14.00
CA ILE A 28 1.25 -7.60 12.97
C ILE A 28 -0.13 -7.98 13.48
N ASP A 29 -0.91 -6.97 13.88
CA ASP A 29 -2.29 -7.12 14.32
C ASP A 29 -3.26 -6.54 13.29
N ILE A 30 -3.91 -7.43 12.55
CA ILE A 30 -4.95 -7.09 11.57
C ILE A 30 -6.37 -7.34 12.10
N LYS A 31 -6.55 -7.71 13.37
CA LYS A 31 -7.86 -8.09 13.92
C LYS A 31 -8.43 -7.03 14.86
N THR A 32 -7.57 -6.29 15.55
CA THR A 32 -8.02 -5.28 16.51
C THR A 32 -8.24 -3.93 15.81
N LYS A 33 -9.48 -3.45 15.89
CA LYS A 33 -9.85 -2.08 15.52
C LYS A 33 -9.24 -1.08 16.49
N THR A 34 -8.81 0.07 15.98
CA THR A 34 -8.28 1.16 16.78
C THR A 34 -9.19 2.38 16.64
N THR A 35 -9.27 3.19 17.69
CA THR A 35 -10.08 4.43 17.68
C THR A 35 -9.33 5.64 17.12
N ALA A 36 -8.05 5.46 16.79
CA ALA A 36 -7.16 6.45 16.20
C ALA A 36 -6.22 5.74 15.23
N VAL A 37 -5.58 6.52 14.35
CA VAL A 37 -4.59 6.00 13.43
C VAL A 37 -3.39 5.43 14.19
N THR A 38 -3.04 4.17 13.90
CA THR A 38 -1.88 3.49 14.50
C THR A 38 -1.00 2.87 13.41
N LEU A 39 0.32 2.90 13.62
CA LEU A 39 1.29 2.22 12.76
C LEU A 39 1.06 0.70 12.78
N LEU A 40 1.16 0.04 11.63
CA LEU A 40 0.95 -1.39 11.49
C LEU A 40 2.28 -2.14 11.44
N GLY A 41 2.49 -3.05 12.40
CA GLY A 41 3.60 -4.01 12.37
C GLY A 41 4.97 -3.36 12.36
N GLU A 42 5.22 -2.39 13.26
CA GLU A 42 6.50 -1.69 13.36
C GLU A 42 7.69 -2.66 13.45
N HIS A 43 8.71 -2.41 12.63
CA HIS A 43 9.91 -3.22 12.42
C HIS A 43 9.70 -4.56 11.69
N ILE A 44 8.48 -4.87 11.27
CA ILE A 44 8.18 -6.06 10.47
C ILE A 44 7.61 -5.65 9.11
N LEU A 45 6.48 -4.96 9.11
CA LEU A 45 5.88 -4.37 7.92
C LEU A 45 6.36 -2.94 7.75
N SER A 46 6.17 -2.09 8.76
CA SER A 46 6.60 -0.70 8.75
C SER A 46 8.06 -0.56 9.20
N THR A 47 8.94 -0.21 8.27
CA THR A 47 10.39 -0.15 8.48
C THR A 47 10.94 1.23 8.11
N PRO A 48 12.26 1.47 8.21
CA PRO A 48 12.84 2.73 7.74
C PRO A 48 12.83 2.90 6.22
N LEU A 49 12.52 1.83 5.46
CA LEU A 49 12.36 1.89 4.01
C LEU A 49 11.06 2.59 3.63
N TYR A 50 10.60 2.39 2.39
CA TYR A 50 9.39 3.01 1.88
C TYR A 50 8.34 1.93 1.62
N GLU A 51 7.41 1.74 2.55
CA GLU A 51 6.29 0.83 2.42
C GLU A 51 5.04 1.56 1.96
N ARG A 52 4.34 0.97 0.99
CA ARG A 52 3.07 1.50 0.51
C ARG A 52 2.18 0.39 0.00
N ASP A 53 0.90 0.70 -0.16
CA ASP A 53 -0.12 -0.25 -0.60
C ASP A 53 -0.28 -1.45 0.35
N ILE A 54 -1.49 -1.97 0.51
CA ILE A 54 -1.66 -3.22 1.25
C ILE A 54 -2.86 -3.97 0.72
N ALA A 55 -2.70 -5.28 0.58
CA ALA A 55 -3.76 -6.21 0.30
C ALA A 55 -3.72 -7.35 1.33
N ILE A 56 -4.84 -7.58 1.98
CA ILE A 56 -5.02 -8.71 2.89
C ILE A 56 -5.84 -9.75 2.15
N ALA A 57 -5.36 -10.99 2.08
CA ALA A 57 -6.10 -12.07 1.46
C ALA A 57 -7.44 -12.29 2.18
N PRO A 58 -8.53 -12.70 1.50
CA PRO A 58 -9.86 -12.82 2.10
C PRO A 58 -9.93 -13.70 3.36
N LYS A 59 -9.03 -14.67 3.49
CA LYS A 59 -8.92 -15.55 4.68
C LYS A 59 -8.18 -14.90 5.86
N GLY A 60 -7.63 -13.70 5.70
CA GLY A 60 -6.85 -12.99 6.72
C GLY A 60 -5.53 -13.66 7.07
N ASN A 61 -5.00 -14.52 6.20
CA ASN A 61 -3.81 -15.34 6.46
C ASN A 61 -2.59 -14.98 5.59
N GLN A 62 -2.72 -13.99 4.72
CA GLN A 62 -1.65 -13.51 3.85
C GLN A 62 -1.80 -12.00 3.69
N ILE A 63 -0.68 -11.29 3.80
CA ILE A 63 -0.57 -9.87 3.47
C ILE A 63 0.37 -9.78 2.26
N VAL A 64 0.03 -8.91 1.32
CA VAL A 64 0.91 -8.46 0.24
C VAL A 64 0.94 -6.93 0.28
N TYR A 65 2.12 -6.34 0.18
CA TYR A 65 2.32 -4.89 0.17
C TYR A 65 3.46 -4.53 -0.79
N THR A 66 3.56 -3.26 -1.15
CA THR A 66 4.68 -2.75 -1.94
C THR A 66 5.80 -2.29 -1.01
N LEU A 67 7.01 -2.76 -1.27
CA LEU A 67 8.23 -2.28 -0.62
C LEU A 67 9.14 -1.60 -1.65
N ALA A 68 9.66 -0.45 -1.29
CA ALA A 68 10.58 0.33 -2.11
C ALA A 68 11.81 0.81 -1.32
N ASP A 69 12.88 1.12 -2.04
CA ASP A 69 14.01 1.86 -1.46
C ASP A 69 13.63 3.32 -1.19
N TYR A 70 14.48 4.05 -0.46
CA TYR A 70 14.20 5.43 -0.02
C TYR A 70 13.86 6.41 -1.15
N LYS A 71 14.42 6.20 -2.35
CA LYS A 71 14.16 7.03 -3.53
C LYS A 71 13.13 6.42 -4.48
N GLN A 72 12.54 5.30 -4.10
CA GLN A 72 11.60 4.51 -4.89
C GLN A 72 12.12 4.17 -6.30
N THR A 73 13.43 4.01 -6.44
CA THR A 73 14.12 3.56 -7.66
C THR A 73 13.98 2.06 -7.88
N MET A 74 13.68 1.31 -6.83
CA MET A 74 13.31 -0.10 -6.85
C MET A 74 12.01 -0.26 -6.09
N ARG A 75 11.09 -1.08 -6.61
CA ARG A 75 9.78 -1.35 -6.04
C ARG A 75 9.43 -2.81 -6.28
N CYS A 76 8.91 -3.49 -5.28
CA CYS A 76 8.52 -4.89 -5.41
C CYS A 76 7.34 -5.23 -4.51
N LEU A 77 6.62 -6.29 -4.87
CA LEU A 77 5.60 -6.87 -4.02
C LEU A 77 6.24 -7.83 -3.01
N VAL A 78 5.95 -7.62 -1.74
CA VAL A 78 6.43 -8.43 -0.61
C VAL A 78 5.24 -9.10 0.07
N THR A 79 5.41 -10.32 0.54
CA THR A 79 4.37 -11.08 1.24
C THR A 79 4.83 -11.59 2.61
N THR A 80 3.88 -11.68 3.53
CA THR A 80 4.00 -12.43 4.79
C THR A 80 2.75 -13.29 4.98
N THR A 81 2.90 -14.47 5.58
CA THR A 81 1.85 -15.47 5.80
C THR A 81 1.66 -15.73 7.29
N LEU A 82 0.41 -15.94 7.71
CA LEU A 82 0.06 -16.29 9.08
C LEU A 82 -0.04 -17.82 9.21
N GLU A 83 0.90 -18.42 9.94
CA GLU A 83 0.98 -19.85 10.21
C GLU A 83 1.11 -20.08 11.71
N ASP A 84 0.28 -20.96 12.29
CA ASP A 84 0.25 -21.25 13.72
C ASP A 84 0.18 -19.99 14.62
N GLY A 85 -0.57 -18.98 14.16
CA GLY A 85 -0.76 -17.72 14.88
C GLY A 85 0.44 -16.76 14.82
N LYS A 86 1.45 -17.05 14.00
CA LYS A 86 2.64 -16.19 13.80
C LYS A 86 2.78 -15.80 12.34
N TRP A 87 3.11 -14.54 12.11
CA TRP A 87 3.45 -14.06 10.78
C TRP A 87 4.89 -14.47 10.43
N SER A 88 5.08 -14.97 9.22
CA SER A 88 6.40 -15.29 8.68
C SER A 88 7.20 -14.01 8.36
N THR A 89 8.52 -14.13 8.28
CA THR A 89 9.37 -13.02 7.83
C THR A 89 8.98 -12.61 6.40
N PRO A 90 8.75 -11.31 6.12
CA PRO A 90 8.38 -10.86 4.78
C PRO A 90 9.38 -11.31 3.71
N GLN A 91 8.88 -11.77 2.56
CA GLN A 91 9.67 -12.22 1.40
C GLN A 91 9.15 -11.57 0.12
N ILE A 92 10.02 -11.28 -0.85
CA ILE A 92 9.60 -10.82 -2.18
C ILE A 92 8.77 -11.94 -2.84
N LEU A 93 7.64 -11.58 -3.45
CA LEU A 93 6.81 -12.53 -4.18
C LEU A 93 7.57 -13.13 -5.37
N ASN A 94 7.31 -14.40 -5.68
CA ASN A 94 7.97 -15.11 -6.78
C ASN A 94 7.68 -14.51 -8.18
N ILE A 95 6.72 -13.60 -8.29
CA ILE A 95 6.36 -12.87 -9.50
C ILE A 95 6.93 -11.44 -9.57
N SER A 96 7.71 -11.02 -8.56
CA SER A 96 8.22 -9.65 -8.41
C SER A 96 9.74 -9.57 -8.23
N GLY A 97 10.29 -8.35 -8.25
CA GLY A 97 11.72 -8.07 -8.04
C GLY A 97 12.53 -7.85 -9.32
N THR A 98 11.94 -8.02 -10.50
CA THR A 98 12.57 -7.69 -11.80
C THR A 98 12.05 -6.37 -12.36
N PHE A 99 10.75 -6.12 -12.21
CA PHE A 99 10.05 -4.92 -12.66
C PHE A 99 9.57 -4.13 -11.45
N HIS A 100 9.05 -2.92 -11.66
CA HIS A 100 8.36 -2.19 -10.61
C HIS A 100 6.96 -2.75 -10.53
N ASP A 101 6.72 -3.60 -9.53
CA ASP A 101 5.40 -4.14 -9.24
C ASP A 101 4.88 -3.50 -7.96
N ILE A 102 3.68 -2.94 -8.03
CA ILE A 102 3.06 -2.13 -6.97
C ILE A 102 1.56 -2.41 -6.86
N GLU A 103 0.92 -1.91 -5.81
CA GLU A 103 -0.54 -1.79 -5.70
C GLU A 103 -1.27 -3.13 -5.80
N PRO A 104 -0.94 -4.11 -4.94
CA PRO A 104 -1.57 -5.41 -4.94
C PRO A 104 -3.06 -5.32 -4.58
N PHE A 105 -3.88 -6.20 -5.15
CA PHE A 105 -5.29 -6.37 -4.80
C PHE A 105 -5.73 -7.82 -4.98
N PHE A 106 -6.32 -8.42 -3.94
CA PHE A 106 -6.86 -9.78 -4.04
C PHE A 106 -8.25 -9.79 -4.63
N SER A 107 -8.52 -10.72 -5.55
CA SER A 107 -9.89 -11.16 -5.85
C SER A 107 -10.61 -11.68 -4.60
N ASP A 108 -11.94 -11.66 -4.61
CA ASP A 108 -12.79 -12.05 -3.47
C ASP A 108 -12.54 -13.46 -2.93
N THR A 109 -12.06 -14.37 -3.78
CA THR A 109 -11.73 -15.75 -3.36
C THR A 109 -10.26 -15.93 -2.98
N GLY A 110 -9.41 -14.93 -3.22
CA GLY A 110 -7.97 -14.97 -2.95
C GLY A 110 -7.18 -15.88 -3.89
N ASN A 111 -7.80 -16.36 -4.97
CA ASN A 111 -7.17 -17.20 -5.99
C ASN A 111 -6.44 -16.39 -7.07
N ARG A 112 -6.69 -15.09 -7.16
CA ARG A 112 -6.05 -14.15 -8.08
C ARG A 112 -5.58 -12.90 -7.35
N LEU A 113 -4.37 -12.44 -7.67
CA LEU A 113 -3.76 -11.19 -7.23
C LEU A 113 -3.62 -10.27 -8.44
N TYR A 114 -4.27 -9.11 -8.39
CA TYR A 114 -4.09 -8.00 -9.32
C TYR A 114 -2.99 -7.08 -8.79
N PHE A 115 -2.29 -6.39 -9.68
CA PHE A 115 -1.26 -5.40 -9.34
C PHE A 115 -0.93 -4.53 -10.54
N ALA A 116 -0.32 -3.36 -10.32
CA ALA A 116 0.23 -2.53 -11.38
C ALA A 116 1.71 -2.86 -11.61
N SER A 117 2.15 -2.91 -12.87
CA SER A 117 3.53 -3.23 -13.22
C SER A 117 4.00 -2.51 -14.47
N ASN A 118 5.26 -2.08 -14.49
CA ASN A 118 5.94 -1.55 -15.68
C ASN A 118 6.60 -2.62 -16.55
N ARG A 119 6.24 -3.89 -16.35
CA ARG A 119 6.68 -5.00 -17.20
C ARG A 119 6.26 -4.75 -18.66
N PRO A 120 7.14 -5.01 -19.64
CA PRO A 120 6.81 -4.88 -21.06
C PRO A 120 5.58 -5.71 -21.47
N ILE A 121 4.69 -5.12 -22.26
CA ILE A 121 3.54 -5.78 -22.87
C ILE A 121 3.61 -5.73 -24.39
N TYR A 122 2.87 -6.63 -25.05
CA TYR A 122 2.75 -6.69 -26.51
C TYR A 122 4.08 -6.80 -27.26
N ASN A 123 5.09 -7.41 -26.63
CA ASN A 123 6.47 -7.50 -27.12
C ASN A 123 7.15 -6.13 -27.36
N ASP A 124 6.63 -5.05 -26.80
CA ASP A 124 7.22 -3.72 -26.88
C ASP A 124 8.12 -3.44 -25.67
N GLN A 125 9.43 -3.63 -25.85
CA GLN A 125 10.44 -3.41 -24.82
C GLN A 125 10.75 -1.92 -24.58
N SER A 126 10.17 -0.99 -25.35
CA SER A 126 10.37 0.45 -25.19
C SER A 126 9.44 1.07 -24.15
N ARG A 127 8.33 0.40 -23.86
CA ARG A 127 7.31 0.85 -22.90
C ARG A 127 7.83 0.81 -21.46
N ARG A 128 7.45 1.84 -20.70
CA ARG A 128 7.81 2.03 -19.28
C ARG A 128 6.62 2.46 -18.43
N ASP A 129 5.47 2.61 -19.08
CA ASP A 129 4.20 2.87 -18.45
C ASP A 129 3.77 1.68 -17.58
N TYR A 130 2.98 1.97 -16.54
CA TYR A 130 2.36 0.98 -15.69
C TYR A 130 1.08 0.46 -16.32
N ASN A 131 0.91 -0.85 -16.25
CA ASN A 131 -0.27 -1.55 -16.72
C ASN A 131 -0.82 -2.40 -15.57
N ILE A 132 -2.10 -2.76 -15.63
CA ILE A 132 -2.72 -3.67 -14.67
C ILE A 132 -2.51 -5.11 -15.13
N TRP A 133 -1.92 -5.91 -14.24
CA TRP A 133 -1.66 -7.34 -14.40
C TRP A 133 -2.44 -8.12 -13.35
N TYR A 134 -2.58 -9.41 -13.59
CA TYR A 134 -2.97 -10.36 -12.56
C TYR A 134 -2.08 -11.60 -12.59
N SER A 135 -2.03 -12.30 -11.47
CA SER A 135 -1.49 -13.65 -11.38
C SER A 135 -2.44 -14.55 -10.62
N ASP A 136 -2.62 -15.77 -11.11
CA ASP A 136 -3.43 -16.81 -10.47
C ASP A 136 -2.58 -17.63 -9.50
N ARG A 137 -3.21 -18.13 -8.44
CA ARG A 137 -2.58 -18.97 -7.43
C ARG A 137 -2.13 -20.29 -8.07
N ALA A 138 -0.87 -20.64 -7.85
CA ALA A 138 -0.25 -21.89 -8.28
C ALA A 138 0.01 -22.81 -7.07
N HIS A 139 0.55 -24.01 -7.31
CA HIS A 139 0.92 -24.95 -6.24
C HIS A 139 1.92 -24.32 -5.25
N ASP A 140 2.97 -23.68 -5.79
CA ASP A 140 4.06 -23.07 -5.02
C ASP A 140 4.09 -21.54 -5.20
N GLY A 141 3.00 -20.85 -4.83
CA GLY A 141 2.90 -19.40 -4.86
C GLY A 141 1.98 -18.89 -5.97
N TRP A 142 2.51 -18.05 -6.86
CA TRP A 142 1.77 -17.37 -7.94
C TRP A 142 2.28 -17.80 -9.31
N ALA A 143 1.39 -17.91 -10.30
CA ALA A 143 1.73 -18.23 -11.69
C ALA A 143 2.38 -17.02 -12.40
N ASP A 144 2.88 -17.23 -13.61
CA ASP A 144 3.39 -16.12 -14.43
C ASP A 144 2.31 -15.05 -14.65
N PRO A 145 2.60 -13.76 -14.43
CA PRO A 145 1.61 -12.70 -14.58
C PRO A 145 1.07 -12.56 -16.00
N ILE A 146 -0.22 -12.23 -16.09
CA ILE A 146 -0.93 -11.94 -17.34
C ILE A 146 -1.45 -10.50 -17.28
N ALA A 147 -1.12 -9.71 -18.29
CA ALA A 147 -1.63 -8.35 -18.43
C ALA A 147 -3.13 -8.38 -18.76
N LEU A 148 -3.89 -7.43 -18.23
CA LEU A 148 -5.22 -7.15 -18.78
C LEU A 148 -5.09 -6.66 -20.24
N ASP A 149 -6.14 -6.86 -21.02
CA ASP A 149 -6.13 -6.49 -22.43
C ASP A 149 -6.20 -4.97 -22.65
N SER A 150 -6.16 -4.57 -23.92
CA SER A 150 -6.12 -3.17 -24.35
C SER A 150 -7.37 -2.35 -24.04
N THR A 151 -8.44 -2.98 -23.57
CA THR A 151 -9.63 -2.28 -23.04
C THR A 151 -9.28 -1.53 -21.77
N ILE A 152 -8.41 -2.12 -20.94
CA ILE A 152 -7.92 -1.53 -19.70
C ILE A 152 -6.56 -0.88 -19.93
N ASN A 153 -5.60 -1.64 -20.43
CA ASN A 153 -4.20 -1.22 -20.53
C ASN A 153 -3.93 -0.44 -21.81
N THR A 154 -3.70 0.88 -21.71
CA THR A 154 -3.62 1.77 -22.86
C THR A 154 -2.17 2.01 -23.30
N LYS A 155 -1.78 3.25 -23.61
CA LYS A 155 -0.38 3.70 -23.71
C LYS A 155 -0.03 4.69 -22.59
N GLY A 156 -1.02 5.11 -21.80
CA GLY A 156 -0.80 5.83 -20.56
C GLY A 156 -0.54 4.86 -19.42
N ASP A 157 -0.50 5.41 -18.21
CA ASP A 157 -0.38 4.61 -16.99
C ASP A 157 -1.75 4.22 -16.43
N GLU A 158 -1.89 2.97 -16.02
CA GLU A 158 -3.02 2.44 -15.29
C GLU A 158 -2.59 1.86 -13.92
N PHE A 159 -3.24 2.34 -12.86
CA PHE A 159 -2.85 2.11 -11.47
C PHE A 159 -4.01 1.62 -10.61
N PHE A 160 -3.63 1.06 -9.46
CA PHE A 160 -4.47 0.76 -8.31
C PHE A 160 -5.76 -0.02 -8.63
N PRO A 161 -5.64 -1.27 -9.10
CA PRO A 161 -6.81 -2.09 -9.36
C PRO A 161 -7.60 -2.35 -8.07
N SER A 162 -8.91 -2.13 -8.11
CA SER A 162 -9.84 -2.44 -7.03
C SER A 162 -11.11 -3.05 -7.60
N LEU A 163 -11.55 -4.20 -7.07
CA LEU A 163 -12.73 -4.92 -7.56
C LEU A 163 -13.90 -4.84 -6.58
N SER A 164 -15.10 -4.79 -7.14
CA SER A 164 -16.34 -5.07 -6.41
C SER A 164 -16.72 -6.56 -6.46
N ASN A 165 -17.73 -6.96 -5.68
CA ASN A 165 -18.30 -8.32 -5.73
C ASN A 165 -18.90 -8.69 -7.10
N LYS A 166 -19.17 -7.70 -7.96
CA LYS A 166 -19.61 -7.91 -9.34
C LYS A 166 -18.45 -8.14 -10.30
N GLY A 167 -17.22 -8.13 -9.79
CA GLY A 167 -15.98 -8.16 -10.56
C GLY A 167 -15.70 -6.87 -11.33
N HIS A 168 -16.44 -5.79 -11.11
CA HIS A 168 -16.18 -4.53 -11.80
C HIS A 168 -14.87 -3.94 -11.30
N LEU A 169 -14.04 -3.47 -12.24
CA LEU A 169 -12.73 -2.91 -11.96
C LEU A 169 -12.82 -1.39 -11.82
N TYR A 170 -12.33 -0.90 -10.71
CA TYR A 170 -12.05 0.50 -10.46
C TYR A 170 -10.54 0.67 -10.46
N PHE A 171 -10.05 1.71 -11.12
CA PHE A 171 -8.62 1.97 -11.29
C PHE A 171 -8.41 3.44 -11.58
N THR A 172 -7.17 3.92 -11.44
CA THR A 172 -6.82 5.30 -11.79
C THR A 172 -5.94 5.34 -13.03
N ALA A 173 -6.15 6.37 -13.85
CA ALA A 173 -5.43 6.53 -15.11
C ALA A 173 -5.43 7.99 -15.55
N THR A 174 -4.48 8.33 -16.42
CA THR A 174 -4.51 9.57 -17.20
C THR A 174 -5.02 9.27 -18.61
N ARG A 175 -6.18 9.82 -19.00
CA ARG A 175 -6.73 9.66 -20.37
C ARG A 175 -7.25 10.98 -20.91
N ASP A 176 -7.25 11.11 -22.24
CA ASP A 176 -7.67 12.34 -22.94
C ASP A 176 -9.11 12.78 -22.61
N ASN A 177 -9.97 11.85 -22.20
CA ASN A 177 -11.36 12.10 -21.83
C ASN A 177 -11.59 12.19 -20.30
N GLY A 178 -10.53 12.37 -19.53
CA GLY A 178 -10.57 12.60 -18.08
C GLY A 178 -11.25 13.91 -17.69
N VAL A 179 -11.64 14.02 -16.42
CA VAL A 179 -12.14 15.27 -15.81
C VAL A 179 -10.95 16.13 -15.35
N GLY A 180 -9.93 15.49 -14.79
CA GLY A 180 -8.77 16.11 -14.16
C GLY A 180 -7.46 15.72 -14.83
N LYS A 181 -6.43 15.57 -13.99
CA LYS A 181 -5.08 15.20 -14.42
C LYS A 181 -4.89 13.68 -14.39
N GLU A 182 -5.23 13.07 -13.27
CA GLU A 182 -5.42 11.63 -13.12
C GLU A 182 -6.83 11.44 -12.55
N ASP A 183 -7.57 10.49 -13.11
CA ASP A 183 -8.98 10.28 -12.81
C ASP A 183 -9.24 8.83 -12.40
N ILE A 184 -10.33 8.64 -11.67
CA ILE A 184 -10.84 7.31 -11.31
C ILE A 184 -11.80 6.85 -12.40
N TYR A 185 -11.56 5.65 -12.92
CA TYR A 185 -12.37 4.98 -13.92
C TYR A 185 -13.03 3.73 -13.35
N ARG A 186 -14.17 3.35 -13.92
CA ARG A 186 -14.85 2.07 -13.69
C ARG A 186 -14.99 1.34 -15.01
N SER A 187 -14.58 0.08 -15.05
CA SER A 187 -14.89 -0.87 -16.11
C SER A 187 -15.79 -1.96 -15.57
N GLU A 188 -16.95 -2.14 -16.20
CA GLU A 188 -17.82 -3.25 -15.85
C GLU A 188 -17.26 -4.57 -16.34
N TYR A 189 -17.46 -5.62 -15.56
CA TYR A 189 -17.13 -6.99 -15.96
C TYR A 189 -18.41 -7.71 -16.36
N ARG A 190 -18.48 -8.12 -17.64
CA ARG A 190 -19.65 -8.81 -18.20
C ARG A 190 -19.17 -9.93 -19.13
N ASN A 191 -19.78 -11.10 -19.03
CA ASN A 191 -19.51 -12.25 -19.90
C ASN A 191 -18.01 -12.63 -20.01
N GLY A 192 -17.27 -12.53 -18.89
CA GLY A 192 -15.87 -12.93 -18.84
C GLY A 192 -14.87 -11.85 -19.24
N VAL A 193 -15.32 -10.66 -19.66
CA VAL A 193 -14.45 -9.57 -20.16
C VAL A 193 -14.81 -8.22 -19.55
N TYR A 194 -13.79 -7.38 -19.40
CA TYR A 194 -13.96 -5.98 -19.02
C TYR A 194 -14.54 -5.17 -20.19
N GLN A 195 -15.40 -4.22 -19.88
CA GLN A 195 -15.98 -3.29 -20.84
C GLN A 195 -15.13 -2.01 -20.94
N ASN A 196 -15.41 -1.17 -21.94
CA ASN A 196 -14.74 0.13 -22.03
C ASN A 196 -14.92 0.93 -20.72
N PRO A 197 -13.84 1.47 -20.14
CA PRO A 197 -13.93 2.19 -18.88
C PRO A 197 -14.62 3.54 -19.03
N GLU A 198 -15.39 3.91 -18.03
CA GLU A 198 -16.03 5.21 -17.91
C GLU A 198 -15.42 5.95 -16.71
N ALA A 199 -15.11 7.25 -16.87
CA ALA A 199 -14.69 8.08 -15.75
C ALA A 199 -15.83 8.18 -14.73
N LEU A 200 -15.51 8.12 -13.45
CA LEU A 200 -16.48 8.38 -12.39
C LEU A 200 -16.99 9.84 -12.46
N PRO A 201 -18.21 10.11 -11.96
CA PRO A 201 -18.82 11.43 -12.06
C PRO A 201 -18.01 12.48 -11.28
N THR A 202 -18.29 13.76 -11.54
CA THR A 202 -17.63 14.90 -10.86
C THR A 202 -17.92 15.02 -9.36
N ALA A 203 -18.83 14.18 -8.85
CA ALA A 203 -18.98 13.97 -7.42
C ALA A 203 -17.76 13.25 -6.80
N ILE A 204 -17.00 12.53 -7.63
CA ILE A 204 -15.81 11.75 -7.26
C ILE A 204 -14.55 12.35 -7.90
N ASN A 205 -14.53 12.54 -9.21
CA ASN A 205 -13.39 13.13 -9.92
C ASN A 205 -13.48 14.66 -9.91
N SER A 206 -12.34 15.34 -9.98
CA SER A 206 -12.28 16.80 -10.01
C SER A 206 -11.22 17.28 -10.98
N PRO A 207 -11.02 18.59 -11.19
CA PRO A 207 -9.89 19.09 -11.98
C PRO A 207 -8.50 18.81 -11.36
N ALA A 208 -8.44 18.21 -10.17
CA ALA A 208 -7.24 17.90 -9.42
C ALA A 208 -6.61 16.56 -9.88
N PHE A 209 -5.78 15.96 -9.01
CA PHE A 209 -5.31 14.58 -9.19
C PHE A 209 -6.14 13.68 -8.28
N GLU A 210 -6.83 12.69 -8.84
CA GLU A 210 -7.43 11.58 -8.09
C GLU A 210 -6.69 10.27 -8.38
N PHE A 211 -6.18 9.64 -7.32
CA PHE A 211 -5.34 8.44 -7.42
C PHE A 211 -5.70 7.44 -6.32
N ASN A 212 -5.26 6.19 -6.47
CA ASN A 212 -5.45 5.09 -5.52
C ASN A 212 -6.89 4.91 -4.99
N ALA A 213 -7.80 4.47 -5.85
CA ALA A 213 -9.22 4.32 -5.50
C ALA A 213 -9.59 2.90 -5.05
N TYR A 214 -10.07 2.77 -3.82
CA TYR A 214 -10.63 1.54 -3.27
C TYR A 214 -12.15 1.57 -3.29
N ILE A 215 -12.77 0.63 -4.01
CA ILE A 215 -14.22 0.44 -4.04
C ILE A 215 -14.66 -0.61 -3.01
N SER A 216 -15.75 -0.32 -2.31
CA SER A 216 -16.44 -1.32 -1.48
C SER A 216 -17.01 -2.48 -2.32
N PRO A 217 -17.16 -3.68 -1.74
CA PRO A 217 -17.71 -4.85 -2.43
C PRO A 217 -19.09 -4.61 -3.05
N ASN A 218 -19.93 -3.79 -2.44
CA ASN A 218 -21.28 -3.47 -2.91
C ASN A 218 -21.33 -2.22 -3.82
N GLU A 219 -20.20 -1.58 -4.07
CA GLU A 219 -20.07 -0.35 -4.86
C GLU A 219 -20.86 0.85 -4.29
N ASP A 220 -21.06 0.91 -2.98
CA ASP A 220 -21.83 1.95 -2.29
C ASP A 220 -20.96 2.92 -1.46
N LEU A 221 -19.70 2.58 -1.26
CA LEU A 221 -18.65 3.40 -0.66
C LEU A 221 -17.38 3.33 -1.51
N ILE A 222 -16.72 4.46 -1.71
CA ILE A 222 -15.39 4.57 -2.34
C ILE A 222 -14.49 5.45 -1.47
N ILE A 223 -13.25 5.00 -1.25
CA ILE A 223 -12.19 5.78 -0.59
C ILE A 223 -11.06 5.93 -1.58
N PHE A 224 -10.51 7.12 -1.74
CA PHE A 224 -9.46 7.40 -2.71
C PHE A 224 -8.57 8.55 -2.24
N SER A 225 -7.42 8.71 -2.87
CA SER A 225 -6.54 9.84 -2.61
C SER A 225 -6.77 10.97 -3.60
N SER A 226 -6.60 12.20 -3.14
CA SER A 226 -6.61 13.36 -4.02
C SER A 226 -5.53 14.38 -3.64
N TYR A 227 -5.00 15.08 -4.63
CA TYR A 227 -4.06 16.19 -4.44
C TYR A 227 -4.42 17.39 -5.32
N GLY A 228 -4.49 18.57 -4.72
CA GLY A 228 -4.91 19.84 -5.32
C GLY A 228 -6.36 20.25 -5.08
N ARG A 229 -7.11 19.59 -4.20
CA ARG A 229 -8.46 20.02 -3.81
C ARG A 229 -8.43 21.19 -2.84
N GLN A 230 -9.52 21.94 -2.78
CA GLN A 230 -9.60 23.16 -1.97
C GLN A 230 -9.45 22.89 -0.46
N ASP A 231 -9.90 21.72 -0.01
CA ASP A 231 -9.89 21.26 1.38
C ASP A 231 -8.72 20.30 1.70
N ASP A 232 -7.72 20.19 0.84
CA ASP A 232 -6.50 19.41 1.13
C ASP A 232 -5.72 19.97 2.32
N LEU A 233 -5.14 19.07 3.10
CA LEU A 233 -4.37 19.33 4.32
C LEU A 233 -2.86 19.20 4.09
N GLY A 234 -2.43 18.50 3.03
CA GLY A 234 -1.02 18.20 2.81
C GLY A 234 -0.62 17.77 1.40
N GLY A 235 0.26 16.77 1.33
CA GLY A 235 0.87 16.25 0.10
C GLY A 235 -0.07 15.38 -0.75
N GLY A 236 -1.31 15.21 -0.31
CA GLY A 236 -2.36 14.40 -0.90
C GLY A 236 -3.12 13.71 0.24
N ASP A 237 -4.44 13.72 0.18
CA ASP A 237 -5.31 13.34 1.29
C ASP A 237 -6.27 12.22 0.90
N LEU A 238 -6.73 11.45 1.87
CA LEU A 238 -7.84 10.51 1.68
C LEU A 238 -9.19 11.23 1.68
N TYR A 239 -9.98 10.93 0.66
CA TYR A 239 -11.36 11.34 0.47
C TYR A 239 -12.28 10.13 0.44
N MET A 240 -13.54 10.34 0.79
CA MET A 240 -14.57 9.30 0.72
C MET A 240 -15.87 9.82 0.12
N SER A 241 -16.56 8.95 -0.61
CA SER A 241 -17.92 9.18 -1.05
C SER A 241 -18.79 7.95 -0.81
N LEU A 242 -20.08 8.22 -0.60
CA LEU A 242 -21.13 7.22 -0.43
C LEU A 242 -22.19 7.42 -1.52
N LYS A 243 -22.78 6.32 -1.98
CA LYS A 243 -24.01 6.38 -2.78
C LYS A 243 -25.21 6.76 -1.93
N ASP A 244 -26.11 7.55 -2.51
CA ASP A 244 -27.41 7.84 -1.91
C ASP A 244 -28.41 6.69 -2.15
N LYS A 245 -29.65 6.86 -1.68
CA LYS A 245 -30.73 5.85 -1.85
C LYS A 245 -31.15 5.61 -3.30
N LYS A 246 -30.74 6.48 -4.23
CA LYS A 246 -30.99 6.34 -5.67
C LYS A 246 -29.83 5.65 -6.38
N GLY A 247 -28.71 5.41 -5.69
CA GLY A 247 -27.51 4.80 -6.25
C GLY A 247 -26.52 5.82 -6.83
N GLU A 248 -26.73 7.11 -6.59
CA GLU A 248 -25.87 8.19 -7.10
C GLU A 248 -24.77 8.53 -6.09
N TRP A 249 -23.54 8.74 -6.56
CA TRP A 249 -22.45 9.17 -5.69
C TRP A 249 -22.70 10.58 -5.13
N LYS A 250 -22.58 10.73 -3.81
CA LYS A 250 -22.54 12.06 -3.17
C LYS A 250 -21.19 12.73 -3.46
N ALA A 251 -21.12 14.04 -3.30
CA ALA A 251 -19.84 14.76 -3.35
C ALA A 251 -18.86 14.14 -2.34
N ALA A 252 -17.66 13.81 -2.81
CA ALA A 252 -16.59 13.30 -1.97
C ALA A 252 -16.20 14.33 -0.91
N LYS A 253 -15.86 13.87 0.29
CA LYS A 253 -15.39 14.72 1.38
C LYS A 253 -14.02 14.25 1.86
N ASN A 254 -13.16 15.19 2.24
CA ASN A 254 -11.91 14.91 2.92
C ASN A 254 -12.17 14.18 4.25
N LEU A 255 -11.36 13.17 4.58
CA LEU A 255 -11.51 12.39 5.82
C LEU A 255 -11.02 13.14 7.09
N GLY A 256 -10.49 14.34 6.94
CA GLY A 256 -10.11 15.26 8.01
C GLY A 256 -8.89 14.80 8.80
N ILE A 257 -8.46 15.64 9.75
CA ILE A 257 -7.22 15.47 10.53
C ILE A 257 -7.18 14.24 11.45
N GLN A 258 -8.31 13.55 11.63
CA GLN A 258 -8.34 12.29 12.38
C GLN A 258 -7.76 11.13 11.58
N VAL A 259 -7.85 11.20 10.25
CA VAL A 259 -7.29 10.22 9.32
C VAL A 259 -6.08 10.80 8.61
N ASN A 260 -6.24 11.95 7.95
CA ASN A 260 -5.21 12.61 7.15
C ASN A 260 -4.19 13.35 8.02
N SER A 261 -3.01 13.58 7.47
CA SER A 261 -1.87 14.29 8.03
C SER A 261 -1.55 15.56 7.21
N ASP A 262 -0.46 16.25 7.54
CA ASP A 262 0.08 17.36 6.73
C ASP A 262 1.09 16.88 5.66
N ARG A 263 1.08 15.58 5.37
CA ARG A 263 1.95 14.88 4.40
C ARG A 263 1.07 14.16 3.38
N LEU A 264 1.62 13.18 2.67
CA LEU A 264 0.87 12.36 1.72
C LEU A 264 0.21 11.20 2.48
N ASP A 265 -1.11 11.08 2.38
CA ASP A 265 -1.93 9.98 2.91
C ASP A 265 -2.71 9.32 1.76
N TYR A 266 -2.46 8.02 1.54
CA TYR A 266 -2.82 7.38 0.30
C TYR A 266 -2.91 5.86 0.35
N CYS A 267 -3.24 5.23 -0.79
CA CYS A 267 -3.38 3.77 -0.93
C CYS A 267 -4.36 3.14 0.08
N PRO A 268 -5.63 3.59 0.11
CA PRO A 268 -6.62 3.03 1.02
C PRO A 268 -6.92 1.57 0.70
N PHE A 269 -7.11 0.76 1.74
CA PHE A 269 -7.59 -0.62 1.64
C PHE A 269 -8.50 -0.91 2.83
N VAL A 270 -9.68 -1.47 2.60
CA VAL A 270 -10.59 -1.86 3.68
C VAL A 270 -10.63 -3.38 3.80
N ASP A 271 -10.40 -3.89 5.01
CA ASP A 271 -10.78 -5.25 5.37
C ASP A 271 -12.21 -5.25 5.94
N TRP A 272 -13.17 -5.70 5.15
CA TRP A 272 -14.58 -5.75 5.52
C TRP A 272 -14.91 -6.83 6.56
N ASN A 273 -14.03 -7.81 6.75
CA ASN A 273 -14.25 -8.84 7.79
C ASN A 273 -13.95 -8.29 9.19
N THR A 274 -12.95 -7.42 9.30
CA THR A 274 -12.52 -6.81 10.57
C THR A 274 -12.99 -5.37 10.74
N ASN A 275 -13.51 -4.78 9.67
CA ASN A 275 -13.98 -3.40 9.59
C ASN A 275 -12.87 -2.39 9.91
N ILE A 276 -11.70 -2.60 9.29
CA ILE A 276 -10.49 -1.78 9.46
C ILE A 276 -10.14 -1.14 8.12
N LEU A 277 -9.90 0.18 8.14
CA LEU A 277 -9.24 0.90 7.05
C LEU A 277 -7.73 0.84 7.28
N TYR A 278 -7.01 0.43 6.26
CA TYR A 278 -5.57 0.51 6.13
C TYR A 278 -5.22 1.55 5.07
N PHE A 279 -4.09 2.20 5.23
CA PHE A 279 -3.58 3.18 4.28
C PHE A 279 -2.09 3.41 4.47
N THR A 280 -1.46 4.01 3.48
CA THR A 280 -0.08 4.47 3.53
C THR A 280 -0.05 5.94 3.95
N SER A 281 0.90 6.33 4.80
CA SER A 281 1.10 7.73 5.16
C SER A 281 2.58 8.05 5.26
N ASP A 282 2.96 9.23 4.76
CA ASP A 282 4.30 9.83 4.91
C ASP A 282 4.39 10.65 6.20
N ARG A 283 3.45 10.48 7.15
CA ARG A 283 3.49 11.16 8.44
C ARG A 283 4.77 10.84 9.20
N SER A 284 5.37 11.87 9.79
CA SER A 284 6.59 11.75 10.58
C SER A 284 6.33 12.11 12.05
N LEU A 285 7.33 11.88 12.89
CA LEU A 285 7.34 12.44 14.24
C LEU A 285 7.21 13.97 14.17
N LYS A 286 6.23 14.54 14.90
CA LYS A 286 5.99 15.99 14.94
C LYS A 286 7.03 16.76 15.76
N ASP A 287 7.63 16.12 16.76
CA ASP A 287 8.57 16.75 17.70
C ASP A 287 10.01 16.30 17.46
N HIS A 288 10.69 16.91 16.48
CA HIS A 288 12.12 16.74 16.34
C HIS A 288 12.85 17.52 17.45
N LYS A 289 13.49 16.80 18.38
CA LYS A 289 14.45 17.43 19.31
C LYS A 289 15.58 18.09 18.51
N PRO A 290 16.13 19.23 18.97
CA PRO A 290 17.25 19.86 18.31
C PRO A 290 18.41 18.89 18.06
N LEU A 291 18.97 18.93 16.86
CA LEU A 291 20.05 18.05 16.43
C LEU A 291 21.38 18.53 17.00
N HIS A 292 21.74 18.07 18.20
CA HIS A 292 23.03 18.38 18.83
C HIS A 292 24.13 17.35 18.50
N HIS A 293 23.77 16.13 18.09
CA HIS A 293 24.69 15.03 17.81
C HIS A 293 24.28 14.26 16.55
N ILE A 294 25.27 13.77 15.79
CA ILE A 294 25.05 12.97 14.57
C ILE A 294 24.24 11.70 14.86
N ASP A 295 24.41 11.09 16.04
CA ASP A 295 23.68 9.87 16.39
C ASP A 295 22.17 10.11 16.52
N THR A 296 21.75 11.31 16.93
CA THR A 296 20.34 11.69 16.94
C THR A 296 19.75 11.69 15.52
N LEU A 297 20.51 12.21 14.54
CA LEU A 297 20.10 12.18 13.14
C LEU A 297 19.98 10.74 12.63
N LYS A 298 20.97 9.88 12.92
CA LYS A 298 20.94 8.47 12.53
C LYS A 298 19.73 7.73 13.12
N ILE A 299 19.38 8.00 14.38
CA ILE A 299 18.21 7.38 15.02
C ILE A 299 16.92 7.80 14.30
N TYR A 300 16.76 9.10 14.01
CA TYR A 300 15.57 9.56 13.30
C TYR A 300 15.50 9.02 11.87
N SER A 301 16.61 9.00 11.13
CA SER A 301 16.64 8.46 9.77
C SER A 301 16.34 6.96 9.71
N ASN A 302 16.71 6.19 10.74
CA ASN A 302 16.46 4.74 10.81
C ASN A 302 15.18 4.40 11.62
N SER A 303 14.27 5.35 11.83
CA SER A 303 12.96 5.11 12.44
C SER A 303 11.93 4.85 11.35
N SER A 304 10.90 4.02 11.64
CA SER A 304 9.71 3.87 10.78
C SER A 304 8.81 5.12 10.75
N LEU A 305 9.20 6.21 11.42
CA LEU A 305 8.50 7.51 11.41
C LEU A 305 9.41 8.62 10.86
N ASN A 306 10.30 8.25 9.94
CA ASN A 306 11.26 9.14 9.29
C ASN A 306 10.66 10.00 8.16
N GLY A 307 9.35 9.86 7.89
CA GLY A 307 8.63 10.59 6.85
C GLY A 307 8.60 9.88 5.48
N PHE A 308 9.14 8.66 5.39
CA PHE A 308 8.84 7.77 4.27
C PHE A 308 7.54 7.01 4.51
N GLY A 309 6.95 6.52 3.42
CA GLY A 309 5.68 5.80 3.43
C GLY A 309 5.72 4.62 4.38
N ASN A 310 4.71 4.54 5.23
CA ASN A 310 4.52 3.46 6.19
C ASN A 310 3.04 3.07 6.23
N LEU A 311 2.75 1.84 6.69
CA LEU A 311 1.39 1.30 6.74
C LEU A 311 0.71 1.64 8.07
N TYR A 312 -0.51 2.16 7.98
CA TYR A 312 -1.32 2.56 9.12
C TYR A 312 -2.68 1.90 9.09
N LYS A 313 -3.35 1.85 10.25
CA LYS A 313 -4.72 1.36 10.38
C LYS A 313 -5.58 2.23 11.30
N ILE A 314 -6.89 2.23 11.05
CA ILE A 314 -7.94 2.79 11.90
C ILE A 314 -9.24 1.99 11.72
N GLY A 315 -10.09 1.89 12.75
CA GLY A 315 -11.41 1.30 12.59
C GLY A 315 -12.28 2.09 11.61
N LEU A 316 -12.88 1.41 10.62
CA LEU A 316 -13.73 2.07 9.62
C LEU A 316 -14.96 2.75 10.26
N ASP A 317 -15.47 2.20 11.36
CA ASP A 317 -16.55 2.81 12.14
C ASP A 317 -16.19 4.24 12.61
N GLU A 318 -14.94 4.51 12.98
CA GLU A 318 -14.51 5.85 13.40
C GLU A 318 -14.42 6.83 12.23
N VAL A 319 -14.00 6.33 11.06
CA VAL A 319 -13.99 7.10 9.81
C VAL A 319 -15.42 7.49 9.43
N LEU A 320 -16.36 6.54 9.48
CA LEU A 320 -17.77 6.76 9.14
C LEU A 320 -18.48 7.68 10.14
N LYS A 321 -18.17 7.60 11.43
CA LYS A 321 -18.71 8.54 12.43
C LYS A 321 -18.34 9.97 12.09
N THR A 322 -17.06 10.22 11.79
CA THR A 322 -16.55 11.55 11.44
C THR A 322 -17.19 12.06 10.15
N TYR A 323 -17.27 11.21 9.13
CA TYR A 323 -17.84 11.57 7.83
C TYR A 323 -19.31 12.03 7.87
N ASN A 324 -20.09 11.46 8.80
CA ASN A 324 -21.53 11.73 8.94
C ASN A 324 -21.84 12.92 9.87
N GLN A 325 -20.85 13.56 10.49
CA GLN A 325 -21.05 14.70 11.39
C GLN A 325 -21.15 16.05 10.68
N ASP A 326 -20.87 16.10 9.37
CA ASP A 326 -20.94 17.29 8.50
C ASP A 326 -22.04 17.21 7.43
#